data_AF-A0A4R5CUC9-F1
#
_entry.id   AF-A0A4R5CUC9-F1
#
_cell.length_a   1.000
_cell.length_b   1.000
_cell.length_c   1.000
_cell.angle_alpha   90.00
_cell.angle_beta   90.00
_cell.angle_gamma   90.00
#
_symmetry.space_group_name_H-M   'P 1'
#
loop_
_entity.id
_entity.type
_entity.pdbx_description
1 polymer ?
#
loop_
_entity_poly.entity_id
_entity_poly.type
_entity_poly.pdbx_seq_one_letter_code
_entity_poly.pdbx_strand_id
1 'polypeptide(L)'
;MDSKGYTKRTYRSSESDCKNCPLREQCCGKSTKFKKIDDSIHKEHYDRMHLKLTQNPHYAKKMVRVRSKTVEPVIGTLVNFTNMKRVNTRGIKQANKHVLMAALTYNLKKYLKFITKKTKTKAGVVNEIQTKAPTSVKTAFYDLKYLFLSGLFFKNYNLKPKTNLA
;
A
#
# COMPACT_ATOMS: atom_id res chain seq x y z
N MET A 1 28.96 22.19 -5.90
CA MET A 1 28.48 20.85 -5.50
C MET A 1 28.39 20.82 -4.00
N ASP A 2 27.27 20.33 -3.44
CA ASP A 2 27.15 20.13 -2.00
C ASP A 2 28.00 18.96 -1.50
N SER A 3 28.20 18.85 -0.19
CA SER A 3 28.87 17.72 0.46
C SER A 3 28.24 16.35 0.15
N LYS A 4 26.99 16.35 -0.34
CA LYS A 4 26.23 15.18 -0.77
C LYS A 4 26.27 14.92 -2.29
N GLY A 5 27.08 15.68 -3.04
CA GLY A 5 27.23 15.55 -4.50
C GLY A 5 26.14 16.18 -5.35
N TYR A 6 25.18 16.89 -4.74
CA TYR A 6 24.12 17.56 -5.49
C TYR A 6 24.59 18.91 -6.07
N THR A 7 24.17 19.17 -7.29
CA THR A 7 24.28 20.47 -7.94
C THR A 7 23.17 21.40 -7.45
N LYS A 8 23.58 22.59 -7.02
CA LYS A 8 22.66 23.67 -6.66
C LYS A 8 23.21 25.02 -7.12
N ARG A 9 22.31 25.96 -7.35
CA ARG A 9 22.60 27.37 -7.59
C ARG A 9 22.44 28.10 -6.27
N THR A 10 23.53 28.72 -5.82
CA THR A 10 23.54 29.50 -4.58
C THR A 10 23.59 30.96 -4.95
N TYR A 11 22.59 31.71 -4.49
CA TYR A 11 22.50 33.15 -4.63
C TYR A 11 22.72 33.76 -3.25
N ARG A 12 23.69 34.67 -3.14
CA ARG A 12 24.05 35.31 -1.89
C ARG A 12 24.20 36.81 -2.09
N SER A 13 23.59 37.58 -1.21
CA SER A 13 23.83 39.03 -1.10
C SER A 13 25.14 39.29 -0.36
N SER A 14 25.80 40.41 -0.69
CA SER A 14 26.99 40.83 0.05
C SER A 14 26.61 41.26 1.48
N GLU A 15 27.56 41.16 2.41
CA GLU A 15 27.33 41.58 3.79
C GLU A 15 27.29 43.10 3.91
N SER A 16 28.07 43.82 3.11
CA SER A 16 28.07 45.29 3.07
C SER A 16 26.71 45.84 2.68
N ASP A 17 26.07 45.26 1.65
CA ASP A 17 24.78 45.74 1.15
C ASP A 17 23.65 45.47 2.15
N CYS A 18 23.72 44.34 2.86
CA CYS A 18 22.72 43.96 3.85
C CYS A 18 22.93 44.61 5.24
N LYS A 19 24.12 45.12 5.56
CA LYS A 19 24.46 45.63 6.91
C LYS A 19 23.58 46.80 7.34
N ASN A 20 23.40 47.78 6.46
CA ASN A 20 22.65 49.01 6.74
C ASN A 20 21.24 49.00 6.11
N CYS A 21 20.75 47.83 5.70
CA CYS A 21 19.45 47.72 5.06
C CYS A 21 18.31 47.84 6.11
N PRO A 22 17.32 48.74 5.92
CA PRO A 22 16.20 48.88 6.85
C PRO A 22 15.30 47.62 6.89
N LEU A 23 15.28 46.83 5.82
CA LEU A 23 14.50 45.60 5.71
C LEU A 23 15.28 44.34 6.15
N ARG A 24 16.46 44.51 6.78
CA ARG A 24 17.35 43.40 7.14
C ARG A 24 16.65 42.36 8.03
N GLU A 25 15.89 42.81 9.03
CA GLU A 25 15.20 41.91 9.96
C GLU A 25 14.14 41.05 9.25
N GLN A 26 13.35 41.64 8.37
CA GLN A 26 12.32 40.93 7.61
C GLN A 26 12.92 39.99 6.54
N CYS A 27 14.02 40.39 5.89
CA CYS A 27 14.62 39.64 4.79
C CYS A 27 15.54 38.50 5.28
N CYS A 28 16.48 38.79 6.18
CA CYS A 28 17.54 37.86 6.62
C CYS A 28 17.22 37.18 7.96
N GLY A 29 16.27 37.70 8.73
CA GLY A 29 16.05 37.34 10.13
C GLY A 29 17.07 37.99 11.08
N LYS A 30 16.93 37.72 12.38
CA LYS A 30 17.72 38.37 13.45
C LYS A 30 19.19 37.92 13.49
N SER A 31 19.47 36.66 13.17
CA SER A 31 20.78 36.03 13.34
C SER A 31 21.69 36.11 12.11
N THR A 32 21.14 36.26 10.90
CA THR A 32 21.92 36.16 9.66
C THR A 32 22.36 37.55 9.18
N LYS A 33 23.64 37.68 8.81
CA LYS A 33 24.21 38.96 8.36
C LYS A 33 23.87 39.31 6.90
N PHE A 34 23.54 38.31 6.08
CA PHE A 34 23.25 38.46 4.65
C PHE A 34 22.18 37.45 4.21
N LYS A 35 21.50 37.73 3.10
CA LYS A 35 20.53 36.78 2.52
C LYS A 35 21.27 35.72 1.69
N LYS A 36 20.89 34.46 1.88
CA LYS A 36 21.31 33.33 1.06
C LYS A 36 20.09 32.53 0.61
N ILE A 37 20.02 32.22 -0.67
CA ILE A 37 18.98 31.40 -1.30
C ILE A 37 19.68 30.28 -2.07
N ASP A 38 19.33 29.04 -1.76
CA ASP A 38 19.90 27.86 -2.37
C ASP A 38 18.81 27.14 -3.17
N ASP A 39 18.98 27.06 -4.49
CA ASP A 39 18.03 26.44 -5.40
C ASP A 39 18.63 25.18 -6.04
N SER A 40 17.89 24.07 -5.99
CA SER A 40 18.27 22.85 -6.72
C SER A 40 18.12 23.05 -8.24
N ILE A 41 18.85 22.28 -9.05
CA ILE A 41 18.62 22.20 -10.51
C ILE A 41 17.14 21.93 -10.83
N HIS A 42 16.46 21.14 -10.00
CA HIS A 42 15.07 20.74 -10.25
C HIS A 42 14.03 21.69 -9.67
N LYS A 43 14.40 22.91 -9.27
CA LYS A 43 13.47 23.89 -8.66
C LYS A 43 12.22 24.13 -9.50
N GLU A 44 12.36 24.24 -10.82
CA GLU A 44 11.24 24.44 -11.73
C GLU A 44 10.15 23.35 -11.61
N HIS A 45 10.56 22.09 -11.37
CA HIS A 45 9.61 20.99 -11.18
C HIS A 45 8.87 21.10 -9.84
N TYR A 46 9.58 21.52 -8.79
CA TYR A 46 8.97 21.77 -7.49
C TYR A 46 7.99 22.94 -7.54
N ASP A 47 8.37 24.05 -8.20
CA ASP A 47 7.51 25.22 -8.34
C ASP A 47 6.25 24.89 -9.14
N ARG A 48 6.39 24.14 -10.25
CA ARG A 48 5.25 23.66 -11.04
C ARG A 48 4.30 22.79 -10.22
N MET A 49 4.84 21.90 -9.38
CA MET A 49 4.03 21.07 -8.47
C MET A 49 3.34 21.94 -7.41
N HIS A 50 4.07 22.87 -6.80
CA HIS A 50 3.56 23.77 -5.77
C HIS A 50 2.40 24.61 -6.30
N LEU A 51 2.57 25.22 -7.48
CA LEU A 51 1.51 25.96 -8.16
C LEU A 51 0.26 25.09 -8.39
N LYS A 52 0.41 23.86 -8.89
CA LYS A 52 -0.72 22.94 -9.09
C LYS A 52 -1.46 22.62 -7.79
N LEU A 53 -0.74 22.50 -6.67
CA LEU A 53 -1.33 22.21 -5.36
C LEU A 53 -2.03 23.44 -4.77
N THR A 54 -1.46 24.63 -4.97
CA THR A 54 -1.95 25.89 -4.39
C THR A 54 -3.12 26.48 -5.18
N GLN A 55 -3.14 26.34 -6.51
CA GLN A 55 -4.21 26.86 -7.37
C GLN A 55 -5.60 26.36 -6.99
N ASN A 56 -5.72 25.07 -6.63
CA ASN A 56 -7.00 24.44 -6.31
C ASN A 56 -6.91 23.62 -5.00
N PRO A 57 -7.04 24.26 -3.83
CA PRO A 57 -6.83 23.60 -2.55
C PRO A 57 -7.86 22.50 -2.27
N HIS A 58 -9.10 22.65 -2.72
CA HIS A 58 -10.14 21.64 -2.56
C HIS A 58 -9.83 20.37 -3.39
N TYR A 59 -9.41 20.54 -4.65
CA TYR A 59 -9.01 19.44 -5.51
C TYR A 59 -7.77 18.72 -4.95
N ALA A 60 -6.75 19.46 -4.51
CA ALA A 60 -5.56 18.89 -3.90
C ALA A 60 -5.91 18.04 -2.66
N LYS A 61 -6.76 18.54 -1.75
CA LYS A 61 -7.25 17.78 -0.58
C LYS A 61 -7.99 16.50 -0.98
N LYS A 62 -8.85 16.56 -2.01
CA LYS A 62 -9.54 15.39 -2.55
C LYS A 62 -8.55 14.35 -3.09
N MET A 63 -7.57 14.78 -3.88
CA MET A 63 -6.56 13.88 -4.47
C MET A 63 -5.67 13.23 -3.42
N VAL A 64 -5.28 13.95 -2.37
CA VAL A 64 -4.54 13.38 -1.23
C VAL A 64 -5.36 12.27 -0.58
N ARG A 65 -6.65 12.51 -0.30
CA ARG A 65 -7.53 11.49 0.29
C ARG A 65 -7.65 10.23 -0.58
N VAL A 66 -7.79 10.40 -1.90
CA VAL A 66 -7.85 9.29 -2.85
C VAL A 66 -6.54 8.51 -2.84
N ARG A 67 -5.40 9.19 -2.88
CA ARG A 67 -4.06 8.56 -2.86
C ARG A 67 -3.84 7.74 -1.60
N SER A 68 -4.20 8.27 -0.43
CA SER A 68 -4.07 7.59 0.85
C SER A 68 -4.96 6.35 0.98
N LYS A 69 -6.13 6.34 0.32
CA LYS A 69 -7.00 5.15 0.29
C LYS A 69 -6.53 4.09 -0.70
N THR A 70 -5.92 4.49 -1.81
CA THR A 70 -5.70 3.60 -2.97
C THR A 70 -4.26 3.16 -3.12
N VAL A 71 -3.35 4.11 -3.31
CA VAL A 71 -1.97 3.84 -3.74
C VAL A 71 -1.04 3.64 -2.54
N GLU A 72 -1.15 4.46 -1.50
CA GLU A 72 -0.26 4.37 -0.34
C GLU A 72 -0.30 3.02 0.38
N PRO A 73 -1.47 2.38 0.61
CA PRO A 73 -1.54 1.07 1.27
C PRO A 73 -0.88 -0.03 0.43
N VAL A 74 -1.01 0.05 -0.90
CA VAL A 74 -0.37 -0.89 -1.84
C VAL A 74 1.14 -0.75 -1.77
N ILE A 75 1.65 0.48 -1.86
CA ILE A 75 3.08 0.77 -1.79
C ILE A 75 3.66 0.34 -0.44
N GLY A 76 2.98 0.66 0.66
CA GLY A 76 3.39 0.24 2.00
C GLY A 76 3.47 -1.29 2.12
N THR A 77 2.51 -2.00 1.53
CA THR A 77 2.54 -3.48 1.50
C THR A 77 3.73 -4.01 0.71
N LEU A 78 4.00 -3.43 -0.47
CA LEU A 78 5.11 -3.85 -1.32
C LEU A 78 6.46 -3.63 -0.62
N VAL A 79 6.68 -2.42 -0.08
CA VAL A 79 7.94 -2.06 0.57
C VAL A 79 8.23 -2.93 1.79
N ASN A 80 7.21 -3.22 2.62
CA ASN A 80 7.39 -3.95 3.87
C ASN A 80 7.37 -5.48 3.71
N PHE A 81 6.54 -6.03 2.82
CA PHE A 81 6.30 -7.48 2.76
C PHE A 81 6.80 -8.16 1.48
N THR A 82 7.05 -7.43 0.39
CA THR A 82 7.54 -8.02 -0.87
C THR A 82 8.98 -7.59 -1.19
N ASN A 83 9.77 -7.26 -0.15
CA ASN A 83 11.17 -6.87 -0.25
C ASN A 83 11.47 -5.71 -1.23
N MET A 84 10.50 -4.82 -1.47
CA MET A 84 10.68 -3.68 -2.38
C MET A 84 11.45 -2.50 -1.77
N LYS A 85 11.84 -2.57 -0.50
CA LYS A 85 12.62 -1.53 0.18
C LYS A 85 14.02 -1.35 -0.44
N ARG A 86 14.64 -2.43 -0.92
CA ARG A 86 15.95 -2.42 -1.56
C ARG A 86 15.97 -3.42 -2.71
N VAL A 87 16.50 -2.99 -3.86
CA VAL A 87 16.73 -3.86 -5.01
C VAL A 87 18.19 -4.31 -4.98
N ASN A 88 18.42 -5.60 -4.76
CA ASN A 88 19.78 -6.17 -4.66
C ASN A 88 20.39 -6.50 -6.04
N THR A 89 19.60 -6.47 -7.10
CA THR A 89 20.07 -6.79 -8.46
C THR A 89 20.73 -5.58 -9.12
N ARG A 90 21.80 -5.83 -9.88
CA ARG A 90 22.48 -4.80 -10.67
C ARG A 90 21.82 -4.67 -12.05
N GLY A 91 21.63 -3.43 -12.49
CA GLY A 91 21.13 -3.07 -13.82
C GLY A 91 19.60 -2.93 -13.91
N ILE A 92 19.16 -1.98 -14.75
CA ILE A 92 17.75 -1.58 -14.87
C ILE A 92 16.82 -2.71 -15.31
N LYS A 93 17.31 -3.60 -16.19
CA LYS A 93 16.54 -4.76 -16.68
C LYS A 93 16.20 -5.73 -15.53
N GLN A 94 17.14 -5.97 -14.62
CA GLN A 94 16.91 -6.89 -13.48
C GLN A 94 16.07 -6.22 -12.39
N ALA A 95 16.25 -4.91 -12.17
CA ALA A 95 15.37 -4.14 -11.29
C ALA A 95 13.92 -4.21 -11.77
N ASN A 96 13.67 -4.07 -13.07
CA ASN A 96 12.32 -4.16 -13.63
C ASN A 96 11.66 -5.53 -13.33
N LYS A 97 12.39 -6.64 -13.50
CA LYS A 97 11.88 -7.98 -13.17
C LYS A 97 11.50 -8.09 -11.69
N HIS A 98 12.33 -7.58 -10.79
CA HIS A 98 12.05 -7.58 -9.36
C HIS A 98 10.75 -6.83 -9.03
N VAL A 99 10.58 -5.63 -9.59
CA VAL A 99 9.36 -4.83 -9.39
C VAL A 99 8.12 -5.54 -9.94
N LEU A 100 8.22 -6.13 -11.13
CA LEU A 100 7.12 -6.88 -11.75
C LEU A 100 6.73 -8.10 -10.93
N MET A 101 7.70 -8.86 -10.42
CA MET A 101 7.43 -10.00 -9.54
C MET A 101 6.74 -9.58 -8.25
N ALA A 102 7.17 -8.48 -7.63
CA ALA A 102 6.54 -7.93 -6.43
C ALA A 102 5.08 -7.51 -6.68
N ALA A 103 4.83 -6.81 -7.79
CA ALA A 103 3.49 -6.40 -8.20
C ALA A 103 2.58 -7.61 -8.52
N LEU A 104 3.11 -8.61 -9.23
CA LEU A 104 2.40 -9.85 -9.51
C LEU A 104 2.01 -10.56 -8.21
N THR A 105 2.94 -10.70 -7.28
CA THR A 105 2.70 -11.35 -5.99
C THR A 105 1.62 -10.63 -5.18
N TYR A 106 1.65 -9.29 -5.16
CA TYR A 106 0.60 -8.49 -4.53
C TYR A 106 -0.77 -8.73 -5.17
N ASN A 107 -0.83 -8.74 -6.50
CA ASN A 107 -2.07 -8.98 -7.25
C ASN A 107 -2.63 -10.38 -7.01
N LEU A 108 -1.77 -11.42 -7.03
CA LEU A 108 -2.17 -12.80 -6.72
C LEU A 108 -2.72 -12.90 -5.30
N LYS A 109 -2.04 -12.33 -4.30
CA LYS A 109 -2.52 -12.31 -2.90
C LYS A 109 -3.87 -11.60 -2.77
N LYS A 110 -4.07 -10.51 -3.52
CA LYS A 110 -5.35 -9.78 -3.56
C LYS A 110 -6.45 -10.62 -4.22
N TYR A 111 -6.14 -11.31 -5.31
CA TYR A 111 -7.06 -12.17 -6.04
C TYR A 111 -7.54 -13.37 -5.19
N LEU A 112 -6.63 -14.04 -4.48
CA LEU A 112 -6.97 -15.14 -3.58
C LEU A 112 -7.94 -14.72 -2.46
N LYS A 113 -7.75 -13.52 -1.89
CA LYS A 113 -8.68 -12.96 -0.88
C LYS A 113 -10.05 -12.59 -1.47
N PHE A 114 -10.09 -12.25 -2.76
CA PHE A 114 -11.34 -11.92 -3.44
C PHE A 114 -12.18 -13.16 -3.74
N ILE A 115 -11.56 -14.25 -4.23
CA ILE A 115 -12.26 -15.51 -4.50
C ILE A 115 -12.85 -16.10 -3.22
N THR A 116 -12.11 -16.00 -2.11
CA THR A 116 -12.52 -16.54 -0.80
C THR A 116 -13.50 -15.65 -0.04
N LYS A 117 -14.37 -14.90 -0.73
CA LYS A 117 -15.43 -14.09 -0.09
C LYS A 117 -16.28 -14.98 0.83
N LYS A 118 -15.93 -14.99 2.12
CA LYS A 118 -16.76 -15.61 3.16
C LYS A 118 -18.04 -14.79 3.27
N THR A 119 -19.18 -15.41 3.03
CA THR A 119 -20.48 -14.84 3.38
C THR A 119 -20.45 -14.50 4.87
N LYS A 120 -20.59 -13.21 5.20
CA LYS A 120 -20.81 -12.80 6.59
C LYS A 120 -22.21 -13.24 6.98
N THR A 121 -22.39 -14.49 7.41
CA THR A 121 -23.58 -14.88 8.14
C THR A 121 -23.57 -14.08 9.44
N LYS A 122 -24.51 -13.13 9.58
CA LYS A 122 -24.86 -12.60 10.88
C LYS A 122 -25.56 -13.73 11.63
N ALA A 123 -24.81 -14.65 12.20
CA ALA A 123 -25.35 -15.51 13.23
C ALA A 123 -25.68 -14.58 14.41
N GLY A 124 -26.91 -14.07 14.43
CA GLY A 124 -27.46 -13.48 15.65
C GLY A 124 -27.33 -14.56 16.70
N VAL A 125 -26.51 -14.33 17.71
CA VAL A 125 -26.45 -15.20 18.88
C VAL A 125 -27.81 -15.03 19.56
N VAL A 126 -28.76 -15.88 19.21
CA VAL A 126 -29.92 -16.13 20.06
C VAL A 126 -29.33 -16.92 21.23
N ASN A 127 -29.15 -16.25 22.37
CA ASN A 127 -28.89 -16.96 23.61
C ASN A 127 -30.16 -17.76 23.92
N GLU A 128 -30.20 -19.02 23.48
CA GLU A 128 -31.17 -19.98 23.99
C GLU A 128 -30.84 -20.21 25.46
N ILE A 129 -31.76 -19.78 26.33
CA ILE A 129 -31.77 -20.15 27.74
C ILE A 129 -31.82 -21.68 27.77
N GLN A 130 -30.71 -22.31 28.16
CA GLN A 130 -30.65 -23.76 28.35
C GLN A 130 -31.55 -24.16 29.52
N THR A 131 -32.80 -24.51 29.25
CA THR A 131 -33.58 -25.35 30.16
C THR A 131 -33.07 -26.78 30.00
N LYS A 132 -32.41 -27.30 31.04
CA LYS A 132 -31.83 -28.63 31.11
C LYS A 132 -32.88 -29.70 30.76
N ALA A 133 -32.62 -30.52 29.75
CA ALA A 133 -33.38 -31.74 29.45
C ALA A 133 -32.41 -32.95 29.33
N PRO A 134 -32.81 -34.15 29.81
CA PRO A 134 -31.90 -35.22 30.21
C PRO A 134 -31.24 -35.98 29.04
N THR A 135 -30.07 -36.52 29.35
CA THR A 135 -29.01 -37.10 28.51
C THR A 135 -29.32 -38.43 27.80
N SER A 136 -30.57 -38.69 27.41
CA SER A 136 -30.93 -39.95 26.73
C SER A 136 -31.04 -39.82 25.20
N VAL A 137 -31.39 -38.66 24.66
CA VAL A 137 -31.68 -38.52 23.22
C VAL A 137 -30.43 -38.24 22.37
N LYS A 138 -29.32 -37.82 22.98
CA LYS A 138 -28.10 -37.44 22.23
C LYS A 138 -27.40 -38.64 21.58
N THR A 139 -27.50 -39.84 22.15
CA THR A 139 -26.87 -41.05 21.61
C THR A 139 -27.54 -41.53 20.31
N ALA A 140 -28.87 -41.43 20.22
CA ALA A 140 -29.62 -41.83 19.03
C ALA A 140 -29.25 -41.04 17.76
N PHE A 141 -28.84 -39.77 17.90
CA PHE A 141 -28.45 -38.93 16.76
C PHE A 141 -27.05 -39.24 16.23
N TYR A 142 -26.14 -39.79 17.05
CA TYR A 142 -24.80 -40.16 16.59
C TYR A 142 -24.84 -41.45 15.76
N ASP A 143 -25.68 -42.42 16.13
CA ASP A 143 -25.81 -43.68 15.41
C ASP A 143 -26.46 -43.49 14.02
N LEU A 144 -27.43 -42.58 13.90
CA LEU A 144 -28.06 -42.25 12.62
C LEU A 144 -27.06 -41.62 11.62
N LYS A 145 -26.06 -40.90 12.12
CA LYS A 145 -25.06 -40.20 11.31
C LYS A 145 -24.02 -41.18 10.73
N TYR A 146 -23.65 -42.22 11.48
CA TYR A 146 -22.72 -43.25 10.99
C TYR A 146 -23.34 -44.14 9.91
N LEU A 147 -24.64 -44.44 10.00
CA LEU A 147 -25.35 -45.18 8.96
C LEU A 147 -25.47 -44.39 7.64
N PHE A 148 -25.62 -43.07 7.71
CA PHE A 148 -25.77 -42.22 6.53
C PHE A 148 -24.43 -41.92 5.83
N LEU A 149 -23.32 -41.90 6.59
CA LEU A 149 -21.98 -41.63 6.03
C LEU A 149 -21.28 -42.87 5.46
N SER A 150 -21.71 -44.09 5.79
CA SER A 150 -21.17 -45.31 5.15
C SER A 150 -21.80 -45.62 3.78
N GLY A 151 -22.97 -45.06 3.45
CA GLY A 151 -23.70 -45.34 2.21
C GLY A 151 -23.35 -44.47 0.99
N LEU A 152 -22.58 -43.39 1.14
CA LEU A 152 -22.38 -42.41 0.04
C LEU A 152 -20.92 -42.26 -0.44
N PHE A 153 -19.98 -43.01 0.12
CA PHE A 153 -18.61 -43.10 -0.40
C PHE A 153 -18.47 -44.32 -1.32
N PHE A 154 -19.09 -44.31 -2.51
CA PHE A 154 -18.61 -44.99 -3.73
C PHE A 154 -19.63 -44.79 -4.87
N LYS A 155 -19.63 -43.62 -5.52
CA LYS A 155 -20.15 -43.51 -6.89
C LYS A 155 -19.48 -42.37 -7.67
N ASN A 156 -18.48 -42.79 -8.43
CA ASN A 156 -18.08 -42.30 -9.76
C ASN A 156 -17.64 -40.84 -9.92
N TYR A 157 -16.32 -40.65 -10.03
CA TYR A 157 -15.72 -39.78 -11.05
C TYR A 157 -14.52 -40.49 -11.71
N ASN A 158 -14.81 -41.45 -12.60
CA ASN A 158 -13.88 -41.88 -13.64
C ASN A 158 -13.93 -40.85 -14.78
N LEU A 159 -13.07 -39.83 -14.73
CA LEU A 159 -12.81 -38.95 -15.88
C LEU A 159 -11.67 -39.56 -16.69
N LYS A 160 -12.00 -40.25 -17.80
CA LYS A 160 -11.02 -40.73 -18.79
C LYS A 160 -10.26 -39.53 -19.40
N PRO A 161 -8.92 -39.56 -19.51
CA PRO A 161 -8.18 -38.60 -20.30
C PRO A 161 -8.44 -38.86 -21.79
N LYS A 162 -8.95 -37.86 -22.52
CA LYS A 162 -8.98 -37.89 -23.99
C LYS A 162 -7.61 -37.50 -24.51
N THR A 163 -6.84 -38.50 -24.93
CA THR A 163 -5.80 -38.34 -25.95
C THR A 163 -6.46 -38.05 -27.29
N ASN A 164 -6.04 -37.00 -27.97
CA ASN A 164 -6.15 -36.92 -29.42
C ASN A 164 -4.77 -36.50 -29.94
N LEU A 165 -4.03 -37.49 -30.42
CA LEU A 165 -3.05 -37.30 -31.48
C LEU A 165 -3.81 -37.02 -32.78
N ALA A 166 -3.43 -35.94 -33.44
CA ALA A 166 -3.25 -35.86 -34.88
C ALA A 166 -2.11 -34.85 -35.12
#